data_AF-X8J7P0-F1
#
_entry.id   AF-X8J7P0-F1
#
_cell.length_a   1.000
_cell.length_b   1.000
_cell.length_c   1.000
_cell.angle_alpha   90.00
_cell.angle_beta   90.00
_cell.angle_gamma   90.00
#
_symmetry.space_group_name_H-M   'P 1'
#
loop_
_entity.id
_entity.type
_entity.pdbx_description
1 polymer ?
#
loop_
_entity_poly.entity_id
_entity_poly.type
_entity_poly.pdbx_seq_one_letter_code
_entity_poly.pdbx_strand_id
1 'polypeptide(L)'
;MSKLTVKSKLAAVLIAVMVVVSAVSGWTSLCGRASAADNSVKLTYVSPSKIYSDSNKSKDKAKKSSKSDKTAKSKSKQSSKPGNESSGDAQGEPPSDGHGGSDGQPPSGKKQPPDGQNGAFGQGGGANTQSYDYSGTNKGELTANKKSVTANNKTVNSATADVNALLAKSGGTLTVKNSKVTKSGDDTNGDNVNFYGINSSALAVGKGSKLFISKTSITSTSEGSNGIFSTDNGKVYANDVKITTKNGGNSRGLDATYGGEIYANKMNISTEGNHSAATATDRGGGYISITNSKLKTAGSGSPIVYSTGDIELDAVKGTATGSQIAGIEGKNRILVYNSSLTSTNDAISGSDPIKNGVIIYQSTSGDAETVSSQLGDFEAVNSTLKSTISGGAMFYVTNTNAKVVLKKTKLDFDSANVDLINAGGNNSNNWGSRGNNGGKLTFTGVSQVLKGNITVDTISSVNLYLTKNTTWTGSAKIETNSSGSSSGAPLTVNVDKTSKWVVTKNTSVTNLNAEKGAKIVDSNGKTVTIKVNGKTKVKGNSDVAVTVTGKYSNTVKTSSQSSLSTRVLSRETFDKKYNVKTTFGTNKLS
;
A
#
# COMPACT_ATOMS: atom_id res chain seq x y z
N MET A 1 37.45 -27.88 55.15
CA MET A 1 37.89 -26.61 54.51
C MET A 1 37.44 -26.64 53.05
N SER A 2 36.98 -25.57 52.39
CA SER A 2 36.65 -24.22 52.90
C SER A 2 35.94 -23.33 51.86
N LYS A 3 34.79 -22.74 52.26
CA LYS A 3 34.29 -21.38 51.91
C LYS A 3 33.86 -21.12 50.43
N LEU A 4 32.90 -20.24 50.09
CA LEU A 4 32.00 -19.34 50.85
C LEU A 4 30.50 -19.71 50.53
N THR A 5 29.48 -19.65 51.41
CA THR A 5 28.79 -18.50 52.07
C THR A 5 28.19 -17.44 51.09
N VAL A 6 26.96 -16.88 51.25
CA VAL A 6 25.95 -16.84 52.35
C VAL A 6 24.49 -16.92 51.81
N LYS A 7 23.48 -17.14 52.69
CA LYS A 7 22.02 -17.20 52.39
C LYS A 7 21.33 -15.81 52.26
N SER A 8 20.31 -15.69 51.40
CA SER A 8 19.09 -14.86 51.70
C SER A 8 17.86 -15.15 50.81
N LYS A 9 16.74 -15.55 51.46
CA LYS A 9 15.29 -15.20 51.28
C LYS A 9 14.83 -14.58 49.92
N LEU A 10 13.63 -14.83 49.37
CA LEU A 10 12.29 -14.96 50.02
C LEU A 10 11.15 -15.49 49.06
N ALA A 11 10.19 -16.25 49.60
CA ALA A 11 8.75 -16.42 49.24
C ALA A 11 8.16 -16.81 47.83
N ALA A 12 7.08 -17.63 47.91
CA ALA A 12 5.86 -17.74 47.04
C ALA A 12 5.95 -18.42 45.64
N VAL A 13 4.92 -19.13 45.11
CA VAL A 13 3.66 -19.73 45.65
C VAL A 13 3.22 -20.94 44.77
N LEU A 14 2.23 -21.74 45.21
CA LEU A 14 1.83 -23.07 44.69
C LEU A 14 0.70 -23.08 43.61
N ILE A 15 0.67 -24.19 42.82
CA ILE A 15 -0.48 -25.01 42.30
C ILE A 15 -1.69 -24.25 41.69
N ALA A 16 -2.07 -24.37 40.41
CA ALA A 16 -2.36 -25.53 39.52
C ALA A 16 -3.80 -26.10 39.64
N VAL A 17 -4.42 -26.48 38.51
CA VAL A 17 -5.87 -26.76 38.36
C VAL A 17 -6.11 -28.09 37.64
N MET A 18 -7.15 -28.83 38.05
CA MET A 18 -7.72 -29.99 37.34
C MET A 18 -9.25 -29.84 37.19
N VAL A 19 -9.84 -30.60 36.25
CA VAL A 19 -11.24 -30.45 35.79
C VAL A 19 -12.04 -31.73 36.08
N VAL A 20 -13.28 -31.57 36.57
CA VAL A 20 -14.32 -32.63 36.65
C VAL A 20 -15.67 -32.03 36.20
N VAL A 21 -16.60 -32.88 35.74
CA VAL A 21 -17.80 -32.48 34.96
C VAL A 21 -19.12 -32.81 35.68
N SER A 22 -20.03 -31.83 35.76
CA SER A 22 -21.48 -32.01 35.97
C SER A 22 -22.22 -30.66 35.84
N ALA A 23 -23.55 -30.57 35.79
CA ALA A 23 -24.55 -31.16 34.87
C ALA A 23 -25.96 -30.59 35.23
N VAL A 24 -26.77 -30.22 34.21
CA VAL A 24 -28.24 -30.00 34.26
C VAL A 24 -28.82 -28.99 35.28
N SER A 25 -29.28 -27.83 34.78
CA SER A 25 -30.57 -27.15 35.11
C SER A 25 -30.58 -25.71 34.54
N GLY A 26 -31.72 -25.05 34.28
CA GLY A 26 -33.08 -25.58 34.32
C GLY A 26 -34.18 -24.60 34.77
N TRP A 27 -34.18 -23.33 34.33
CA TRP A 27 -35.27 -22.39 34.66
C TRP A 27 -35.71 -21.49 33.50
N THR A 28 -36.99 -21.14 33.51
CA THR A 28 -37.70 -20.24 32.60
C THR A 28 -38.71 -19.41 33.39
N SER A 29 -39.24 -18.34 32.79
CA SER A 29 -40.24 -17.40 33.35
C SER A 29 -39.65 -16.32 34.29
N LEU A 30 -40.23 -15.12 34.42
CA LEU A 30 -41.52 -14.65 33.90
C LEU A 30 -41.49 -13.16 33.42
N CYS A 31 -42.27 -12.88 32.37
CA CYS A 31 -42.82 -11.60 31.88
C CYS A 31 -42.15 -10.24 32.21
N GLY A 32 -41.78 -9.52 31.15
CA GLY A 32 -41.69 -8.05 31.12
C GLY A 32 -42.13 -7.52 29.74
N ARG A 33 -43.41 -7.16 29.58
CA ARG A 33 -43.98 -6.64 28.31
C ARG A 33 -43.91 -5.12 28.31
N ALA A 34 -43.20 -4.52 27.37
CA ALA A 34 -43.20 -3.08 27.10
C ALA A 34 -43.46 -2.83 25.60
N SER A 35 -43.99 -1.65 25.26
CA SER A 35 -44.50 -1.36 23.91
C SER A 35 -43.40 -1.25 22.87
N ALA A 36 -43.75 -1.55 21.61
CA ALA A 36 -43.03 -1.01 20.46
C ALA A 36 -43.14 0.52 20.46
N ALA A 37 -42.04 1.17 20.09
CA ALA A 37 -41.97 2.58 19.70
C ALA A 37 -40.95 2.68 18.55
N ASP A 38 -41.29 3.39 17.49
CA ASP A 38 -40.41 3.57 16.33
C ASP A 38 -39.23 4.48 16.71
N ASN A 39 -38.02 4.07 16.31
CA ASN A 39 -36.85 4.94 16.28
C ASN A 39 -35.90 4.48 15.18
N SER A 40 -36.43 4.45 13.96
CA SER A 40 -35.78 4.04 12.71
C SER A 40 -34.69 5.02 12.23
N VAL A 41 -33.68 5.27 13.07
CA VAL A 41 -32.45 5.98 12.70
C VAL A 41 -31.67 5.15 11.68
N LYS A 42 -31.98 5.35 10.39
CA LYS A 42 -31.19 4.85 9.27
C LYS A 42 -29.84 5.57 9.22
N LEU A 43 -28.90 5.09 10.03
CA LEU A 43 -27.46 5.28 9.85
C LEU A 43 -27.09 4.74 8.46
N THR A 44 -27.12 5.64 7.48
CA THR A 44 -26.86 5.31 6.08
C THR A 44 -25.35 5.24 5.92
N TYR A 45 -24.79 4.05 6.13
CA TYR A 45 -23.39 3.77 5.82
C TYR A 45 -23.16 4.05 4.33
N VAL A 46 -22.43 5.14 4.05
CA VAL A 46 -21.93 5.44 2.71
C VAL A 46 -20.61 4.70 2.58
N SER A 47 -20.64 3.56 1.90
CA SER A 47 -19.44 2.80 1.56
C SER A 47 -18.46 3.68 0.77
N PRO A 48 -17.13 3.50 0.92
CA PRO A 48 -16.14 4.25 0.13
C PRO A 48 -16.38 4.14 -1.38
N SER A 49 -16.90 3.00 -1.85
CA SER A 49 -17.32 2.76 -3.23
C SER A 49 -18.29 3.83 -3.78
N LYS A 50 -19.20 4.39 -2.96
CA LYS A 50 -20.04 5.52 -3.38
C LYS A 50 -19.25 6.82 -3.57
N ILE A 51 -18.32 7.11 -2.67
CA ILE A 51 -17.44 8.30 -2.75
C ILE A 51 -16.58 8.24 -4.02
N TYR A 52 -16.08 7.06 -4.38
CA TYR A 52 -15.37 6.87 -5.64
C TYR A 52 -16.27 6.98 -6.88
N SER A 53 -17.51 6.46 -6.84
CA SER A 53 -18.41 6.44 -8.01
C SER A 53 -18.85 7.83 -8.51
N ASP A 54 -19.06 8.80 -7.62
CA ASP A 54 -19.57 10.11 -8.03
C ASP A 54 -18.49 11.04 -8.62
N SER A 55 -17.20 10.67 -8.48
CA SER A 55 -16.09 11.37 -9.15
C SER A 55 -16.14 11.27 -10.69
N ASN A 56 -16.84 10.27 -11.24
CA ASN A 56 -16.91 10.01 -12.69
C ASN A 56 -18.02 10.79 -13.43
N LYS A 57 -18.83 11.63 -12.77
CA LYS A 57 -20.00 12.31 -13.40
C LYS A 57 -19.73 13.76 -13.84
N SER A 58 -18.69 13.97 -14.64
CA SER A 58 -18.45 15.28 -15.29
C SER A 58 -19.21 15.41 -16.62
N LYS A 59 -20.46 15.91 -16.53
CA LYS A 59 -21.26 16.60 -17.56
C LYS A 59 -20.89 16.37 -19.04
N ASP A 60 -21.50 15.36 -19.67
CA ASP A 60 -21.80 15.40 -21.10
C ASP A 60 -23.27 15.82 -21.32
N LYS A 61 -23.50 17.00 -21.92
CA LYS A 61 -24.85 17.47 -22.28
C LYS A 61 -25.14 17.12 -23.74
N ALA A 62 -25.99 16.10 -23.94
CA ALA A 62 -26.45 15.70 -25.27
C ALA A 62 -27.12 16.85 -26.04
N LYS A 63 -26.79 17.00 -27.33
CA LYS A 63 -27.44 17.95 -28.25
C LYS A 63 -27.87 17.24 -29.54
N LYS A 64 -29.13 16.79 -29.56
CA LYS A 64 -29.91 16.52 -30.79
C LYS A 64 -30.23 17.86 -31.47
N SER A 65 -30.48 17.99 -32.78
CA SER A 65 -30.40 17.04 -33.92
C SER A 65 -30.55 17.84 -35.22
N SER A 66 -29.88 17.45 -36.31
CA SER A 66 -30.38 17.63 -37.68
C SER A 66 -29.79 16.59 -38.64
N LYS A 67 -30.54 16.28 -39.71
CA LYS A 67 -30.11 15.40 -40.82
C LYS A 67 -29.95 16.23 -42.10
N SER A 68 -29.00 15.84 -42.94
CA SER A 68 -29.11 15.91 -44.40
C SER A 68 -28.16 14.88 -45.03
N ASP A 69 -28.46 14.47 -46.27
CA ASP A 69 -27.81 13.34 -46.95
C ASP A 69 -26.57 13.74 -47.78
N LYS A 70 -25.75 12.72 -48.10
CA LYS A 70 -24.92 12.48 -49.32
C LYS A 70 -24.58 13.70 -50.20
N THR A 71 -23.33 13.84 -50.67
CA THR A 71 -22.77 12.98 -51.75
C THR A 71 -21.24 13.16 -51.85
N ALA A 72 -20.52 12.21 -52.48
CA ALA A 72 -19.05 12.19 -52.55
C ALA A 72 -18.46 12.75 -53.86
N LYS A 73 -17.24 13.35 -53.80
CA LYS A 73 -16.12 13.08 -54.75
C LYS A 73 -14.76 13.76 -54.44
N SER A 74 -13.71 12.95 -54.48
CA SER A 74 -12.35 13.17 -55.05
C SER A 74 -11.44 14.39 -54.74
N LYS A 75 -10.21 14.03 -54.27
CA LYS A 75 -8.86 14.42 -54.75
C LYS A 75 -8.25 15.82 -54.47
N SER A 76 -7.03 15.77 -53.88
CA SER A 76 -5.83 16.61 -54.17
C SER A 76 -5.86 18.09 -53.71
N LYS A 77 -4.76 18.84 -53.52
CA LYS A 77 -3.30 18.56 -53.34
C LYS A 77 -2.64 19.83 -52.73
N GLN A 78 -1.43 19.72 -52.16
CA GLN A 78 -0.37 20.77 -52.02
C GLN A 78 -0.79 22.20 -51.57
N SER A 79 -0.47 22.70 -50.36
CA SER A 79 0.86 23.08 -49.80
C SER A 79 1.44 24.44 -50.24
N SER A 80 1.35 25.47 -49.37
CA SER A 80 2.35 26.56 -49.26
C SER A 80 2.18 27.42 -47.98
N LYS A 81 3.26 28.12 -47.62
CA LYS A 81 3.48 29.22 -46.64
C LYS A 81 4.45 30.21 -47.38
N PRO A 82 4.91 31.39 -46.89
CA PRO A 82 4.52 32.18 -45.71
C PRO A 82 4.41 33.72 -45.93
N GLY A 83 4.16 34.48 -44.85
CA GLY A 83 4.54 35.91 -44.69
C GLY A 83 3.47 36.96 -45.04
N ASN A 84 3.59 38.24 -44.63
CA ASN A 84 4.34 38.81 -43.49
C ASN A 84 3.80 40.24 -43.15
N GLU A 85 4.17 40.81 -41.99
CA GLU A 85 4.00 42.24 -41.59
C GLU A 85 2.54 42.77 -41.43
N SER A 86 2.15 43.50 -40.36
CA SER A 86 2.45 44.91 -39.94
C SER A 86 1.74 45.97 -40.81
N SER A 87 1.02 46.99 -40.33
CA SER A 87 0.69 47.54 -38.98
C SER A 87 -0.83 47.94 -38.94
N GLY A 88 -1.44 48.76 -38.06
CA GLY A 88 -1.07 49.47 -36.81
C GLY A 88 -1.95 50.73 -36.57
N ASP A 89 -2.35 51.02 -35.32
CA ASP A 89 -3.00 52.26 -34.79
C ASP A 89 -4.37 52.72 -35.37
N ALA A 90 -5.29 53.43 -34.67
CA ALA A 90 -5.50 53.66 -33.22
C ALA A 90 -6.90 54.27 -32.91
N GLN A 91 -7.33 54.19 -31.64
CA GLN A 91 -8.33 55.01 -30.89
C GLN A 91 -9.84 55.08 -31.30
N GLY A 92 -10.71 55.15 -30.27
CA GLY A 92 -12.15 55.45 -30.39
C GLY A 92 -12.99 55.13 -29.13
N GLU A 93 -13.12 56.09 -28.20
CA GLU A 93 -14.04 56.10 -27.03
C GLU A 93 -14.63 57.52 -26.88
N PRO A 94 -15.69 57.76 -26.06
CA PRO A 94 -16.94 57.03 -25.88
C PRO A 94 -18.14 57.97 -26.20
N PRO A 95 -19.39 57.73 -25.72
CA PRO A 95 -19.79 58.29 -24.42
C PRO A 95 -20.75 57.39 -23.59
N SER A 96 -21.22 57.90 -22.44
CA SER A 96 -22.06 57.22 -21.44
C SER A 96 -23.56 57.58 -21.51
N ASP A 97 -24.35 56.90 -20.65
CA ASP A 97 -25.49 57.40 -19.82
C ASP A 97 -26.65 56.37 -19.74
N GLY A 98 -27.42 56.22 -18.63
CA GLY A 98 -27.26 56.83 -17.30
C GLY A 98 -28.44 56.59 -16.31
N HIS A 99 -28.40 55.49 -15.53
CA HIS A 99 -29.22 55.22 -14.29
C HIS A 99 -30.75 55.02 -14.48
N GLY A 100 -31.55 54.47 -13.53
CA GLY A 100 -31.33 53.85 -12.20
C GLY A 100 -32.67 53.85 -11.40
N GLY A 101 -32.94 53.12 -10.30
CA GLY A 101 -32.22 52.08 -9.52
C GLY A 101 -33.21 50.92 -9.16
N SER A 102 -33.36 50.40 -7.92
CA SER A 102 -32.62 50.56 -6.65
C SER A 102 -32.82 49.34 -5.70
N ASP A 103 -32.27 49.41 -4.48
CA ASP A 103 -32.52 48.58 -3.27
C ASP A 103 -31.93 47.14 -3.18
N GLY A 104 -31.00 46.91 -2.22
CA GLY A 104 -30.55 45.55 -1.86
C GLY A 104 -29.14 45.34 -1.22
N GLN A 105 -28.84 45.92 -0.05
CA GLN A 105 -27.68 45.59 0.81
C GLN A 105 -28.10 45.82 2.29
N PRO A 106 -27.43 45.32 3.36
CA PRO A 106 -26.18 44.53 3.50
C PRO A 106 -26.46 43.22 4.33
N PRO A 107 -25.57 42.56 5.14
CA PRO A 107 -24.18 42.83 5.49
C PRO A 107 -23.18 41.66 5.48
N SER A 108 -21.92 42.02 5.75
CA SER A 108 -20.79 41.16 6.01
C SER A 108 -20.74 40.61 7.45
N GLY A 109 -19.97 39.53 7.65
CA GLY A 109 -19.34 39.22 8.93
C GLY A 109 -19.98 38.12 9.79
N LYS A 110 -19.35 36.95 9.79
CA LYS A 110 -19.18 36.14 11.02
C LYS A 110 -17.73 35.72 11.16
N LYS A 111 -17.19 35.81 12.38
CA LYS A 111 -15.82 35.45 12.71
C LYS A 111 -15.66 33.92 12.66
N GLN A 112 -14.52 33.46 12.17
CA GLN A 112 -14.05 32.09 12.41
C GLN A 112 -13.79 31.92 13.92
N PRO A 113 -14.30 30.87 14.59
CA PRO A 113 -13.96 30.61 15.99
C PRO A 113 -12.48 30.27 16.16
N PRO A 114 -11.85 30.57 17.31
CA PRO A 114 -10.48 30.14 17.60
C PRO A 114 -10.39 28.61 17.75
N ASP A 115 -9.35 27.99 17.18
CA ASP A 115 -8.96 26.62 17.50
C ASP A 115 -8.54 26.57 18.99
N GLY A 116 -9.33 25.94 19.86
CA GLY A 116 -9.12 26.12 21.30
C GLY A 116 -9.99 25.32 22.26
N GLN A 117 -10.28 24.04 21.99
CA GLN A 117 -10.76 23.13 23.04
C GLN A 117 -10.48 21.65 22.74
N ASN A 118 -10.07 20.90 23.78
CA ASN A 118 -9.77 19.47 23.69
C ASN A 118 -11.06 18.64 23.60
N GLY A 119 -11.61 18.52 22.39
CA GLY A 119 -12.69 17.59 22.10
C GLY A 119 -12.22 16.14 22.23
N ALA A 120 -12.65 15.45 23.27
CA ALA A 120 -12.41 14.02 23.45
C ALA A 120 -13.31 13.21 22.49
N PHE A 121 -12.96 13.21 21.20
CA PHE A 121 -13.60 12.34 20.22
C PHE A 121 -13.32 10.88 20.60
N GLY A 122 -14.38 10.15 20.94
CA GLY A 122 -14.29 8.80 21.46
C GLY A 122 -13.65 7.83 20.47
N GLN A 123 -13.21 6.68 20.98
CA GLN A 123 -12.76 5.55 20.16
C GLN A 123 -13.97 4.97 19.40
N GLY A 124 -14.30 5.58 18.27
CA GLY A 124 -15.28 5.05 17.33
C GLY A 124 -14.74 3.76 16.75
N GLY A 125 -15.17 2.62 17.31
CA GLY A 125 -14.93 1.33 16.71
C GLY A 125 -15.53 1.32 15.31
N GLY A 126 -14.69 1.08 14.30
CA GLY A 126 -15.18 0.74 12.97
C GLY A 126 -16.01 -0.53 13.01
N ALA A 127 -16.64 -0.88 11.88
CA ALA A 127 -17.21 -2.21 11.73
C ALA A 127 -16.15 -3.29 12.03
N ASN A 128 -16.54 -4.44 12.57
CA ASN A 128 -15.60 -5.54 12.82
C ASN A 128 -15.26 -6.26 11.50
N THR A 129 -14.48 -5.57 10.68
CA THR A 129 -14.04 -5.91 9.32
C THR A 129 -13.12 -7.13 9.25
N GLN A 130 -12.53 -7.57 10.36
CA GLN A 130 -11.48 -8.58 10.34
C GLN A 130 -11.98 -10.05 10.34
N SER A 131 -13.30 -10.26 10.43
CA SER A 131 -13.94 -11.58 10.37
C SER A 131 -14.88 -11.70 9.16
N TYR A 132 -14.81 -12.82 8.42
CA TYR A 132 -15.64 -13.03 7.22
C TYR A 132 -17.13 -13.06 7.55
N ASP A 133 -17.85 -12.07 7.03
CA ASP A 133 -19.22 -11.71 7.40
C ASP A 133 -20.23 -11.83 6.23
N TYR A 134 -19.81 -12.33 5.07
CA TYR A 134 -20.66 -12.45 3.88
C TYR A 134 -21.79 -13.46 4.05
N SER A 135 -23.02 -12.94 4.17
CA SER A 135 -24.27 -13.71 4.27
C SER A 135 -24.90 -14.09 2.92
N GLY A 136 -24.32 -13.66 1.80
CA GLY A 136 -24.84 -13.91 0.45
C GLY A 136 -24.51 -15.30 -0.12
N THR A 137 -25.03 -15.57 -1.32
CA THR A 137 -24.79 -16.87 -2.00
C THR A 137 -23.70 -16.76 -3.07
N ASN A 138 -22.55 -17.37 -2.79
CA ASN A 138 -21.47 -17.58 -3.76
C ASN A 138 -21.94 -18.43 -4.96
N LYS A 139 -21.99 -17.84 -6.17
CA LYS A 139 -22.40 -18.47 -7.44
C LYS A 139 -21.21 -18.60 -8.40
N GLY A 140 -21.24 -19.59 -9.30
CA GLY A 140 -20.30 -19.64 -10.42
C GLY A 140 -20.57 -20.74 -11.45
N GLU A 141 -20.20 -20.47 -12.71
CA GLU A 141 -20.52 -21.31 -13.87
C GLU A 141 -19.93 -22.73 -13.74
N LEU A 142 -18.61 -22.81 -13.50
CA LEU A 142 -17.95 -24.08 -13.18
C LEU A 142 -17.67 -24.16 -11.68
N THR A 143 -18.60 -24.78 -10.95
CA THR A 143 -18.54 -24.92 -9.48
C THR A 143 -18.07 -26.30 -9.00
N ALA A 144 -17.03 -26.32 -8.15
CA ALA A 144 -16.73 -27.41 -7.24
C ALA A 144 -17.29 -27.09 -5.84
N ASN A 145 -18.26 -27.89 -5.36
CA ASN A 145 -18.91 -27.72 -4.07
C ASN A 145 -18.92 -29.07 -3.35
N LYS A 146 -18.25 -29.19 -2.19
CA LYS A 146 -18.06 -30.44 -1.42
C LYS A 146 -17.48 -31.64 -2.21
N LYS A 147 -16.96 -31.42 -3.42
CA LYS A 147 -16.47 -32.46 -4.34
C LYS A 147 -15.27 -31.98 -5.16
N SER A 148 -14.56 -32.92 -5.78
CA SER A 148 -13.53 -32.62 -6.79
C SER A 148 -14.17 -32.45 -8.18
N VAL A 149 -13.68 -31.47 -8.96
CA VAL A 149 -14.08 -31.21 -10.35
C VAL A 149 -12.84 -30.88 -11.17
N THR A 150 -12.75 -31.38 -12.40
CA THR A 150 -11.63 -31.13 -13.32
C THR A 150 -12.13 -30.64 -14.68
N ALA A 151 -11.54 -29.56 -15.19
CA ALA A 151 -11.72 -29.09 -16.55
C ALA A 151 -10.35 -28.93 -17.25
N ASN A 152 -10.18 -29.63 -18.37
CA ASN A 152 -8.97 -29.59 -19.19
C ASN A 152 -9.36 -29.27 -20.64
N ASN A 153 -8.63 -28.35 -21.29
CA ASN A 153 -8.92 -27.86 -22.65
C ASN A 153 -10.38 -27.34 -22.79
N LYS A 154 -10.84 -26.47 -21.88
CA LYS A 154 -12.21 -25.92 -21.89
C LYS A 154 -12.26 -24.40 -22.01
N THR A 155 -13.36 -23.89 -22.53
CA THR A 155 -13.75 -22.48 -22.42
C THR A 155 -14.85 -22.37 -21.38
N VAL A 156 -14.72 -21.43 -20.43
CA VAL A 156 -15.74 -21.10 -19.44
C VAL A 156 -15.98 -19.59 -19.49
N ASN A 157 -17.22 -19.17 -19.68
CA ASN A 157 -17.58 -17.75 -19.80
C ASN A 157 -18.70 -17.45 -18.79
N SER A 158 -18.57 -16.37 -18.01
CA SER A 158 -19.70 -15.79 -17.27
C SER A 158 -19.97 -14.37 -17.74
N ALA A 159 -21.16 -14.16 -18.29
CA ALA A 159 -21.69 -12.84 -18.66
C ALA A 159 -22.71 -12.31 -17.64
N THR A 160 -23.05 -13.10 -16.62
CA THR A 160 -24.02 -12.72 -15.58
C THR A 160 -23.34 -11.91 -14.48
N ALA A 161 -24.01 -10.88 -13.99
CA ALA A 161 -23.57 -10.10 -12.83
C ALA A 161 -23.49 -10.95 -11.56
N ASP A 162 -22.48 -10.68 -10.72
CA ASP A 162 -22.17 -11.37 -9.45
C ASP A 162 -21.93 -12.89 -9.54
N VAL A 163 -21.83 -13.46 -10.75
CA VAL A 163 -21.54 -14.88 -10.99
C VAL A 163 -20.07 -15.04 -11.36
N ASN A 164 -19.34 -15.87 -10.62
CA ASN A 164 -17.94 -16.18 -10.91
C ASN A 164 -17.82 -17.13 -12.11
N ALA A 165 -16.80 -17.01 -12.96
CA ALA A 165 -16.63 -18.00 -14.03
C ALA A 165 -16.13 -19.36 -13.48
N LEU A 166 -15.19 -19.36 -12.52
CA LEU A 166 -14.73 -20.55 -11.79
C LEU A 166 -15.00 -20.39 -10.28
N LEU A 167 -15.49 -21.43 -9.61
CA LEU A 167 -15.77 -21.41 -8.17
C LEU A 167 -15.37 -22.72 -7.47
N ALA A 168 -14.51 -22.64 -6.46
CA ALA A 168 -14.28 -23.71 -5.48
C ALA A 168 -14.85 -23.28 -4.11
N LYS A 169 -15.85 -23.98 -3.58
CA LYS A 169 -16.50 -23.66 -2.30
C LYS A 169 -16.76 -24.86 -1.40
N SER A 170 -16.93 -24.59 -0.11
CA SER A 170 -17.33 -25.58 0.92
C SER A 170 -16.48 -26.86 0.90
N GLY A 171 -15.15 -26.73 0.87
CA GLY A 171 -14.21 -27.86 0.80
C GLY A 171 -14.07 -28.49 -0.60
N GLY A 172 -14.74 -27.94 -1.62
CA GLY A 172 -14.62 -28.38 -3.01
C GLY A 172 -13.23 -28.13 -3.59
N THR A 173 -12.78 -29.02 -4.47
CA THR A 173 -11.49 -28.89 -5.18
C THR A 173 -11.74 -28.76 -6.69
N LEU A 174 -11.47 -27.58 -7.25
CA LEU A 174 -11.55 -27.33 -8.68
C LEU A 174 -10.15 -27.40 -9.30
N THR A 175 -9.97 -28.16 -10.38
CA THR A 175 -8.73 -28.21 -11.17
C THR A 175 -8.99 -27.77 -12.60
N VAL A 176 -8.31 -26.70 -13.05
CA VAL A 176 -8.44 -26.13 -14.40
C VAL A 176 -7.07 -26.15 -15.10
N LYS A 177 -7.03 -26.67 -16.32
CA LYS A 177 -5.80 -26.81 -17.11
C LYS A 177 -6.03 -26.51 -18.59
N ASN A 178 -5.07 -25.86 -19.25
CA ASN A 178 -5.07 -25.60 -20.69
C ASN A 178 -6.34 -24.87 -21.19
N SER A 179 -6.94 -24.01 -20.37
CA SER A 179 -8.30 -23.48 -20.60
C SER A 179 -8.33 -21.99 -20.96
N LYS A 180 -9.50 -21.53 -21.38
CA LYS A 180 -9.86 -20.10 -21.49
C LYS A 180 -10.99 -19.78 -20.52
N VAL A 181 -10.87 -18.67 -19.80
CA VAL A 181 -11.86 -18.14 -18.87
C VAL A 181 -12.19 -16.71 -19.27
N THR A 182 -13.48 -16.39 -19.39
CA THR A 182 -13.96 -15.03 -19.69
C THR A 182 -14.95 -14.57 -18.63
N LYS A 183 -14.77 -13.35 -18.12
CA LYS A 183 -15.76 -12.63 -17.30
C LYS A 183 -16.16 -11.34 -18.02
N SER A 184 -17.45 -11.08 -18.17
CA SER A 184 -17.94 -9.92 -18.94
C SER A 184 -19.28 -9.37 -18.46
N GLY A 185 -19.70 -9.72 -17.24
CA GLY A 185 -20.84 -9.10 -16.57
C GLY A 185 -20.32 -8.29 -15.39
N ASP A 186 -20.72 -7.02 -15.30
CA ASP A 186 -20.32 -6.11 -14.22
C ASP A 186 -20.88 -6.55 -12.86
N ASP A 187 -20.38 -5.97 -11.77
CA ASP A 187 -20.88 -6.23 -10.43
C ASP A 187 -22.12 -5.38 -10.09
N THR A 188 -22.83 -5.75 -9.01
CA THR A 188 -23.89 -4.90 -8.45
C THR A 188 -23.51 -4.23 -7.12
N ASN A 189 -22.29 -4.46 -6.63
CA ASN A 189 -21.83 -4.00 -5.33
C ASN A 189 -20.28 -4.08 -5.23
N GLY A 190 -19.63 -2.91 -5.30
CA GLY A 190 -18.17 -2.77 -5.23
C GLY A 190 -17.52 -3.31 -3.95
N ASP A 191 -18.26 -3.37 -2.83
CA ASP A 191 -17.73 -3.93 -1.58
C ASP A 191 -17.72 -5.48 -1.65
N ASN A 192 -18.69 -6.10 -2.33
CA ASN A 192 -18.75 -7.55 -2.51
C ASN A 192 -17.57 -8.10 -3.34
N VAL A 193 -17.14 -7.34 -4.35
CA VAL A 193 -16.04 -7.74 -5.24
C VAL A 193 -14.67 -7.45 -4.65
N ASN A 194 -14.54 -6.36 -3.87
CA ASN A 194 -13.30 -6.00 -3.17
C ASN A 194 -13.03 -6.92 -1.98
N PHE A 195 -14.05 -7.41 -1.27
CA PHE A 195 -13.84 -8.11 0.00
C PHE A 195 -14.20 -9.60 -0.01
N TYR A 196 -15.22 -10.03 -0.77
CA TYR A 196 -15.70 -11.43 -0.76
C TYR A 196 -15.41 -12.17 -2.07
N GLY A 197 -14.75 -11.52 -3.03
CA GLY A 197 -14.37 -12.11 -4.30
C GLY A 197 -15.52 -12.47 -5.23
N ILE A 198 -16.72 -11.94 -4.96
CA ILE A 198 -17.86 -12.02 -5.88
C ILE A 198 -17.47 -11.42 -7.24
N ASN A 199 -18.16 -11.83 -8.31
CA ASN A 199 -17.92 -11.36 -9.67
C ASN A 199 -16.51 -11.67 -10.25
N SER A 200 -15.66 -12.43 -9.55
CA SER A 200 -14.32 -12.79 -10.02
C SER A 200 -14.33 -13.78 -11.19
N SER A 201 -13.30 -13.73 -12.02
CA SER A 201 -13.06 -14.76 -13.05
C SER A 201 -12.76 -16.13 -12.41
N ALA A 202 -12.13 -16.16 -11.24
CA ALA A 202 -11.96 -17.38 -10.46
C ALA A 202 -11.92 -17.12 -8.95
N LEU A 203 -12.71 -17.87 -8.18
CA LEU A 203 -12.80 -17.74 -6.71
C LEU A 203 -12.55 -19.09 -6.01
N ALA A 204 -11.72 -19.08 -4.97
CA ALA A 204 -11.72 -20.09 -3.91
C ALA A 204 -12.23 -19.49 -2.61
N VAL A 205 -13.30 -20.06 -2.02
CA VAL A 205 -13.96 -19.52 -0.83
C VAL A 205 -14.23 -20.62 0.21
N GLY A 206 -13.89 -20.34 1.46
CA GLY A 206 -14.19 -21.20 2.59
C GLY A 206 -13.10 -22.22 2.90
N LYS A 207 -12.86 -22.44 4.19
CA LYS A 207 -11.82 -23.33 4.73
C LYS A 207 -11.79 -24.70 4.03
N GLY A 208 -10.64 -25.02 3.45
CA GLY A 208 -10.38 -26.30 2.77
C GLY A 208 -10.77 -26.33 1.29
N SER A 209 -11.49 -25.33 0.77
CA SER A 209 -11.73 -25.18 -0.67
C SER A 209 -10.42 -24.89 -1.42
N LYS A 210 -10.24 -25.53 -2.57
CA LYS A 210 -8.99 -25.47 -3.35
C LYS A 210 -9.25 -25.22 -4.82
N LEU A 211 -8.53 -24.26 -5.40
CA LEU A 211 -8.45 -24.06 -6.84
C LEU A 211 -7.02 -24.34 -7.33
N PHE A 212 -6.87 -25.29 -8.25
CA PHE A 212 -5.63 -25.52 -8.99
C PHE A 212 -5.82 -25.04 -10.42
N ILE A 213 -5.06 -24.05 -10.88
CA ILE A 213 -5.20 -23.47 -12.22
C ILE A 213 -3.86 -23.42 -12.93
N SER A 214 -3.81 -23.84 -14.20
CA SER A 214 -2.56 -23.88 -14.95
C SER A 214 -2.72 -23.82 -16.47
N LYS A 215 -1.71 -23.30 -17.17
CA LYS A 215 -1.69 -23.15 -18.64
C LYS A 215 -2.96 -22.49 -19.19
N THR A 216 -3.52 -21.56 -18.44
CA THR A 216 -4.88 -21.04 -18.63
C THR A 216 -4.83 -19.54 -18.89
N SER A 217 -5.71 -19.08 -19.78
CA SER A 217 -5.90 -17.65 -20.07
C SER A 217 -7.18 -17.16 -19.41
N ILE A 218 -7.07 -16.08 -18.64
CA ILE A 218 -8.18 -15.39 -17.99
C ILE A 218 -8.29 -13.99 -18.58
N THR A 219 -9.47 -13.64 -19.08
CA THR A 219 -9.81 -12.28 -19.52
C THR A 219 -11.04 -11.78 -18.78
N SER A 220 -10.96 -10.59 -18.18
CA SER A 220 -12.13 -9.81 -17.79
C SER A 220 -12.31 -8.61 -18.73
N THR A 221 -13.56 -8.23 -18.99
CA THR A 221 -13.92 -7.01 -19.72
C THR A 221 -14.97 -6.15 -19.01
N SER A 222 -15.19 -6.38 -17.71
CA SER A 222 -16.25 -5.80 -16.87
C SER A 222 -15.69 -5.26 -15.55
N GLU A 223 -16.41 -4.32 -14.91
CA GLU A 223 -16.03 -3.76 -13.61
C GLU A 223 -16.11 -4.81 -12.48
N GLY A 224 -15.37 -4.59 -11.40
CA GLY A 224 -15.39 -5.43 -10.20
C GLY A 224 -14.99 -6.88 -10.44
N SER A 225 -14.20 -7.15 -11.48
CA SER A 225 -14.05 -8.50 -12.03
C SER A 225 -12.60 -8.99 -11.91
N ASN A 226 -12.20 -9.30 -10.68
CA ASN A 226 -10.85 -9.76 -10.33
C ASN A 226 -10.43 -11.02 -11.11
N GLY A 227 -9.14 -11.16 -11.40
CA GLY A 227 -8.60 -12.29 -12.17
C GLY A 227 -8.62 -13.61 -11.41
N ILE A 228 -8.04 -13.65 -10.22
CA ILE A 228 -8.06 -14.79 -9.29
C ILE A 228 -8.22 -14.25 -7.88
N PHE A 229 -9.19 -14.79 -7.13
CA PHE A 229 -9.52 -14.38 -5.78
C PHE A 229 -9.50 -15.57 -4.80
N SER A 230 -9.06 -15.32 -3.56
CA SER A 230 -9.04 -16.31 -2.47
C SER A 230 -9.58 -15.69 -1.18
N THR A 231 -10.61 -16.28 -0.56
CA THR A 231 -11.26 -15.71 0.64
C THR A 231 -11.70 -16.77 1.63
N ASP A 232 -11.96 -16.37 2.89
CA ASP A 232 -12.30 -17.24 4.02
C ASP A 232 -11.46 -18.52 4.06
N ASN A 233 -10.14 -18.37 4.25
CA ASN A 233 -9.22 -19.51 4.36
C ASN A 233 -9.22 -20.47 3.14
N GLY A 234 -9.76 -20.02 1.99
CA GLY A 234 -9.65 -20.69 0.70
C GLY A 234 -8.21 -20.69 0.18
N LYS A 235 -7.88 -21.61 -0.74
CA LYS A 235 -6.52 -21.72 -1.29
C LYS A 235 -6.50 -21.83 -2.81
N VAL A 236 -5.75 -20.96 -3.47
CA VAL A 236 -5.47 -21.04 -4.92
C VAL A 236 -4.00 -21.39 -5.17
N TYR A 237 -3.78 -22.25 -6.14
CA TYR A 237 -2.46 -22.60 -6.68
C TYR A 237 -2.50 -22.34 -8.19
N ALA A 238 -1.74 -21.35 -8.67
CA ALA A 238 -1.73 -20.88 -10.06
C ALA A 238 -0.34 -21.03 -10.70
N ASN A 239 -0.22 -21.74 -11.82
CA ASN A 239 1.07 -21.99 -12.48
C ASN A 239 0.98 -21.85 -14.00
N ASP A 240 1.77 -20.96 -14.60
CA ASP A 240 1.77 -20.70 -16.05
C ASP A 240 0.38 -20.17 -16.50
N VAL A 241 -0.03 -19.01 -15.97
CA VAL A 241 -1.38 -18.45 -16.18
C VAL A 241 -1.29 -16.99 -16.62
N LYS A 242 -2.02 -16.65 -17.69
CA LYS A 242 -2.17 -15.28 -18.17
C LYS A 242 -3.46 -14.67 -17.62
N ILE A 243 -3.38 -13.48 -17.05
CA ILE A 243 -4.52 -12.69 -16.57
C ILE A 243 -4.55 -11.37 -17.33
N THR A 244 -5.72 -10.94 -17.76
CA THR A 244 -5.93 -9.65 -18.43
C THR A 244 -7.28 -9.07 -18.00
N THR A 245 -7.28 -8.16 -17.03
CA THR A 245 -8.49 -7.40 -16.66
C THR A 245 -8.52 -6.08 -17.43
N LYS A 246 -9.70 -5.72 -17.96
CA LYS A 246 -9.91 -4.55 -18.82
C LYS A 246 -11.25 -3.90 -18.54
N ASN A 247 -11.28 -2.57 -18.63
CA ASN A 247 -12.45 -1.71 -18.41
C ASN A 247 -13.03 -1.80 -16.98
N GLY A 248 -13.57 -0.69 -16.47
CA GLY A 248 -14.00 -0.58 -15.08
C GLY A 248 -12.83 -0.53 -14.08
N GLY A 249 -13.13 -0.19 -12.82
CA GLY A 249 -12.17 -0.27 -11.72
C GLY A 249 -12.21 -1.60 -10.97
N ASN A 250 -11.59 -1.63 -9.80
CA ASN A 250 -11.75 -2.67 -8.78
C ASN A 250 -11.44 -4.11 -9.28
N SER A 251 -10.57 -4.24 -10.30
CA SER A 251 -10.40 -5.48 -11.07
C SER A 251 -8.93 -5.95 -11.01
N ARG A 252 -8.53 -6.38 -9.81
CA ARG A 252 -7.17 -6.80 -9.46
C ARG A 252 -6.75 -8.09 -10.19
N GLY A 253 -5.45 -8.32 -10.30
CA GLY A 253 -4.88 -9.49 -10.95
C GLY A 253 -5.00 -10.76 -10.10
N LEU A 254 -4.34 -10.75 -8.95
CA LEU A 254 -4.55 -11.67 -7.83
C LEU A 254 -5.04 -10.87 -6.61
N ASP A 255 -5.98 -11.41 -5.86
CA ASP A 255 -6.45 -10.80 -4.61
C ASP A 255 -6.75 -11.86 -3.53
N ALA A 256 -6.48 -11.53 -2.26
CA ALA A 256 -6.75 -12.41 -1.14
C ALA A 256 -7.17 -11.66 0.13
N THR A 257 -8.28 -12.10 0.73
CA THR A 257 -8.94 -11.48 1.88
C THR A 257 -9.31 -12.53 2.93
N TYR A 258 -9.63 -12.11 4.15
CA TYR A 258 -10.05 -12.97 5.26
C TYR A 258 -9.24 -14.28 5.41
N GLY A 259 -7.91 -14.17 5.39
CA GLY A 259 -6.98 -15.30 5.52
C GLY A 259 -6.90 -16.23 4.30
N GLY A 260 -7.44 -15.84 3.14
CA GLY A 260 -7.27 -16.56 1.89
C GLY A 260 -5.81 -16.63 1.43
N GLU A 261 -5.43 -17.72 0.76
CA GLU A 261 -4.06 -17.95 0.28
C GLU A 261 -4.01 -18.09 -1.25
N ILE A 262 -2.99 -17.50 -1.90
CA ILE A 262 -2.66 -17.68 -3.32
C ILE A 262 -1.17 -17.99 -3.49
N TYR A 263 -0.87 -19.15 -4.06
CA TYR A 263 0.48 -19.55 -4.48
C TYR A 263 0.57 -19.46 -6.00
N ALA A 264 1.42 -18.58 -6.52
CA ALA A 264 1.53 -18.28 -7.94
C ALA A 264 2.96 -18.50 -8.50
N ASN A 265 3.07 -18.89 -9.77
CA ASN A 265 4.33 -19.03 -10.51
C ASN A 265 4.11 -18.81 -12.02
N LYS A 266 5.09 -18.20 -12.70
CA LYS A 266 5.03 -17.96 -14.17
C LYS A 266 3.75 -17.25 -14.61
N MET A 267 3.30 -16.28 -13.82
CA MET A 267 2.13 -15.47 -14.14
C MET A 267 2.49 -14.41 -15.18
N ASN A 268 1.54 -14.10 -16.06
CA ASN A 268 1.60 -12.92 -16.92
C ASN A 268 0.32 -12.10 -16.71
N ILE A 269 0.39 -11.11 -15.84
CA ILE A 269 -0.76 -10.32 -15.37
C ILE A 269 -0.69 -8.93 -15.99
N SER A 270 -1.77 -8.51 -16.63
CA SER A 270 -2.02 -7.13 -17.02
C SER A 270 -3.36 -6.69 -16.43
N THR A 271 -3.37 -5.59 -15.69
CA THR A 271 -4.59 -4.95 -15.20
C THR A 271 -4.72 -3.52 -15.71
N GLU A 272 -5.95 -3.08 -15.88
CA GLU A 272 -6.34 -1.74 -16.33
C GLU A 272 -7.44 -1.21 -15.39
N GLY A 273 -7.66 0.11 -15.38
CA GLY A 273 -8.63 0.78 -14.50
C GLY A 273 -8.11 1.11 -13.10
N ASN A 274 -8.87 1.93 -12.36
CA ASN A 274 -8.49 2.39 -11.02
C ASN A 274 -8.74 1.31 -9.97
N HIS A 275 -7.90 1.26 -8.92
CA HIS A 275 -7.97 0.26 -7.85
C HIS A 275 -7.85 -1.21 -8.34
N SER A 276 -7.07 -1.41 -9.41
CA SER A 276 -6.83 -2.69 -10.09
C SER A 276 -5.36 -3.11 -9.94
N ALA A 277 -4.88 -3.37 -8.72
CA ALA A 277 -3.49 -3.79 -8.48
C ALA A 277 -3.17 -5.17 -9.10
N ALA A 278 -1.91 -5.44 -9.47
CA ALA A 278 -1.53 -6.74 -10.06
C ALA A 278 -1.55 -7.87 -9.01
N THR A 279 -1.12 -7.58 -7.79
CA THR A 279 -1.33 -8.41 -6.60
C THR A 279 -1.83 -7.55 -5.45
N ALA A 280 -2.98 -7.90 -4.89
CA ALA A 280 -3.57 -7.25 -3.73
C ALA A 280 -3.73 -8.24 -2.58
N THR A 281 -3.80 -7.71 -1.37
CA THR A 281 -4.56 -8.30 -0.27
C THR A 281 -5.40 -7.19 0.32
N ASP A 282 -6.64 -7.50 0.64
CA ASP A 282 -7.65 -6.58 1.16
C ASP A 282 -8.23 -7.09 2.52
N ARG A 283 -9.41 -6.61 2.93
CA ARG A 283 -10.02 -6.78 4.26
C ARG A 283 -9.80 -8.14 4.96
N GLY A 284 -9.49 -8.12 6.26
CA GLY A 284 -9.19 -9.33 7.05
C GLY A 284 -7.85 -10.00 6.70
N GLY A 285 -7.03 -9.35 5.86
CA GLY A 285 -5.73 -9.82 5.43
C GLY A 285 -5.76 -11.07 4.54
N GLY A 286 -4.61 -11.44 4.01
CA GLY A 286 -4.47 -12.58 3.11
C GLY A 286 -3.01 -12.90 2.85
N TYR A 287 -2.75 -13.93 2.06
CA TYR A 287 -1.40 -14.42 1.78
C TYR A 287 -1.21 -14.63 0.27
N ILE A 288 -0.34 -13.86 -0.37
CA ILE A 288 0.03 -14.08 -1.78
C ILE A 288 1.53 -14.32 -1.91
N SER A 289 1.92 -15.47 -2.46
CA SER A 289 3.31 -15.79 -2.78
C SER A 289 3.46 -16.03 -4.28
N ILE A 290 4.13 -15.12 -4.98
CA ILE A 290 4.25 -15.11 -6.45
C ILE A 290 5.71 -15.19 -6.91
N THR A 291 5.98 -16.08 -7.86
CA THR A 291 7.34 -16.40 -8.33
C THR A 291 7.49 -16.32 -9.86
N ASN A 292 8.68 -15.98 -10.35
CA ASN A 292 9.06 -16.05 -11.78
C ASN A 292 8.06 -15.38 -12.74
N SER A 293 7.50 -14.22 -12.37
CA SER A 293 6.28 -13.66 -13.00
C SER A 293 6.49 -12.28 -13.63
N LYS A 294 5.57 -11.90 -14.54
CA LYS A 294 5.54 -10.60 -15.22
C LYS A 294 4.22 -9.91 -14.92
N LEU A 295 4.28 -8.69 -14.37
CA LEU A 295 3.15 -7.90 -13.89
C LEU A 295 3.11 -6.53 -14.58
N LYS A 296 1.93 -6.09 -15.01
CA LYS A 296 1.68 -4.74 -15.49
C LYS A 296 0.37 -4.21 -14.89
N THR A 297 0.36 -2.95 -14.46
CA THR A 297 -0.86 -2.24 -14.06
C THR A 297 -0.96 -0.88 -14.75
N ALA A 298 -2.19 -0.43 -14.98
CA ALA A 298 -2.52 0.92 -15.43
C ALA A 298 -3.77 1.40 -14.68
N GLY A 299 -3.89 2.72 -14.49
CA GLY A 299 -4.93 3.34 -13.65
C GLY A 299 -4.38 3.88 -12.33
N SER A 300 -5.14 4.78 -11.71
CA SER A 300 -4.81 5.43 -10.44
C SER A 300 -5.18 4.52 -9.25
N GLY A 301 -4.34 4.50 -8.21
CA GLY A 301 -4.52 3.57 -7.09
C GLY A 301 -4.36 2.09 -7.48
N SER A 302 -3.70 1.81 -8.61
CA SER A 302 -3.44 0.47 -9.14
C SER A 302 -1.94 0.13 -9.08
N PRO A 303 -1.30 0.02 -7.90
CA PRO A 303 0.13 -0.25 -7.79
C PRO A 303 0.45 -1.68 -8.25
N ILE A 304 1.73 -2.02 -8.39
CA ILE A 304 2.11 -3.42 -8.67
C ILE A 304 1.67 -4.31 -7.50
N VAL A 305 1.83 -3.81 -6.27
CA VAL A 305 1.48 -4.50 -5.03
C VAL A 305 0.68 -3.58 -4.10
N TYR A 306 -0.47 -4.05 -3.61
CA TYR A 306 -1.24 -3.39 -2.54
C TYR A 306 -1.43 -4.38 -1.39
N SER A 307 -1.25 -3.96 -0.13
CA SER A 307 -1.20 -4.92 0.98
C SER A 307 -1.82 -4.45 2.30
N THR A 308 -2.95 -5.05 2.64
CA THR A 308 -3.49 -5.22 4.00
C THR A 308 -3.18 -6.61 4.62
N GLY A 309 -2.20 -7.35 4.08
CA GLY A 309 -1.86 -8.72 4.47
C GLY A 309 -0.37 -9.09 4.27
N ASP A 310 -0.08 -10.32 3.86
CA ASP A 310 1.28 -10.84 3.63
C ASP A 310 1.50 -11.10 2.12
N ILE A 311 2.38 -10.34 1.45
CA ILE A 311 2.70 -10.53 0.02
C ILE A 311 4.20 -10.77 -0.21
N GLU A 312 4.51 -11.80 -0.99
CA GLU A 312 5.85 -12.29 -1.30
C GLU A 312 6.06 -12.31 -2.82
N LEU A 313 7.07 -11.59 -3.30
CA LEU A 313 7.48 -11.54 -4.71
C LEU A 313 8.92 -12.03 -4.85
N ASP A 314 9.16 -13.09 -5.65
CA ASP A 314 10.51 -13.56 -5.99
C ASP A 314 10.69 -13.77 -7.50
N ALA A 315 11.78 -13.26 -8.07
CA ALA A 315 12.02 -13.24 -9.51
C ALA A 315 10.86 -12.64 -10.34
N VAL A 316 10.27 -11.52 -9.87
CA VAL A 316 9.16 -10.82 -10.54
C VAL A 316 9.65 -9.59 -11.30
N LYS A 317 9.15 -9.38 -12.52
CA LYS A 317 9.29 -8.12 -13.26
C LYS A 317 7.95 -7.38 -13.28
N GLY A 318 7.89 -6.18 -12.70
CA GLY A 318 6.64 -5.42 -12.54
C GLY A 318 6.71 -4.00 -13.12
N THR A 319 5.62 -3.50 -13.69
CA THR A 319 5.51 -2.10 -14.14
C THR A 319 4.12 -1.52 -13.89
N ALA A 320 4.02 -0.48 -13.06
CA ALA A 320 2.83 0.34 -12.90
C ALA A 320 2.97 1.65 -13.69
N THR A 321 1.97 1.99 -14.51
CA THR A 321 2.02 3.21 -15.35
C THR A 321 1.14 4.36 -14.86
N GLY A 322 0.21 4.12 -13.92
CA GLY A 322 -0.64 5.15 -13.31
C GLY A 322 -0.56 5.22 -11.79
N SER A 323 0.39 4.49 -11.18
CA SER A 323 0.46 4.27 -9.74
C SER A 323 1.88 3.99 -9.26
N GLN A 324 2.10 4.00 -7.93
CA GLN A 324 3.37 3.71 -7.28
C GLN A 324 3.80 2.23 -7.42
N ILE A 325 4.99 1.88 -6.93
CA ILE A 325 5.46 0.48 -6.95
C ILE A 325 4.61 -0.37 -6.01
N ALA A 326 4.46 0.09 -4.76
CA ALA A 326 3.80 -0.66 -3.70
C ALA A 326 3.11 0.25 -2.67
N GLY A 327 1.98 -0.21 -2.14
CA GLY A 327 1.35 0.36 -0.96
C GLY A 327 1.16 -0.70 0.14
N ILE A 328 1.55 -0.36 1.37
CA ILE A 328 1.22 -1.13 2.57
C ILE A 328 0.28 -0.29 3.42
N GLU A 329 -0.88 -0.84 3.76
CA GLU A 329 -1.76 -0.26 4.77
C GLU A 329 -1.71 -1.08 6.07
N GLY A 330 -1.67 -0.39 7.21
CA GLY A 330 -1.68 -0.98 8.55
C GLY A 330 -0.41 -1.77 8.86
N LYS A 331 -0.56 -2.93 9.49
CA LYS A 331 0.54 -3.72 10.05
C LYS A 331 0.99 -4.90 9.18
N ASN A 332 1.06 -4.63 7.89
CA ASN A 332 1.10 -5.63 6.82
C ASN A 332 2.41 -5.60 6.03
N ARG A 333 2.64 -6.58 5.15
CA ARG A 333 4.00 -6.95 4.74
C ARG A 333 4.16 -7.22 3.26
N ILE A 334 5.22 -6.67 2.67
CA ILE A 334 5.66 -6.94 1.29
C ILE A 334 7.14 -7.34 1.29
N LEU A 335 7.45 -8.53 0.78
CA LEU A 335 8.82 -9.02 0.57
C LEU A 335 9.16 -9.07 -0.94
N VAL A 336 10.20 -8.35 -1.38
CA VAL A 336 10.58 -8.21 -2.80
C VAL A 336 11.99 -8.75 -3.06
N TYR A 337 12.10 -10.03 -3.39
CA TYR A 337 13.37 -10.75 -3.57
C TYR A 337 13.70 -10.94 -5.06
N ASN A 338 14.98 -10.79 -5.43
CA ASN A 338 15.54 -11.03 -6.77
C ASN A 338 14.71 -10.42 -7.94
N SER A 339 14.04 -9.29 -7.73
CA SER A 339 12.96 -8.76 -8.59
C SER A 339 13.28 -7.39 -9.18
N SER A 340 12.55 -6.97 -10.22
CA SER A 340 12.69 -5.64 -10.84
C SER A 340 11.32 -4.99 -10.99
N LEU A 341 11.01 -4.04 -10.11
CA LEU A 341 9.73 -3.34 -10.06
C LEU A 341 9.91 -1.88 -10.46
N THR A 342 9.00 -1.35 -11.29
CA THR A 342 9.07 0.02 -11.83
C THR A 342 7.72 0.73 -11.72
N SER A 343 7.70 1.94 -11.19
CA SER A 343 6.65 2.92 -11.49
C SER A 343 7.14 3.85 -12.60
N THR A 344 6.29 4.10 -13.58
CA THR A 344 6.48 5.18 -14.58
C THR A 344 5.46 6.32 -14.39
N ASN A 345 4.85 6.42 -13.21
CA ASN A 345 3.89 7.46 -12.86
C ASN A 345 4.61 8.68 -12.28
N ASP A 346 4.18 9.88 -12.66
CA ASP A 346 4.64 11.15 -12.06
C ASP A 346 3.46 12.03 -11.58
N ALA A 347 2.34 11.40 -11.21
CA ALA A 347 1.20 12.02 -10.55
C ALA A 347 1.00 11.47 -9.13
N ILE A 348 0.15 12.12 -8.34
CA ILE A 348 -0.45 11.50 -7.16
C ILE A 348 -1.35 10.34 -7.62
N SER A 349 -1.35 9.24 -6.86
CA SER A 349 -2.04 7.98 -7.19
C SER A 349 -3.07 7.66 -6.11
N GLY A 350 -4.26 7.23 -6.51
CA GLY A 350 -5.37 6.95 -5.60
C GLY A 350 -5.64 8.13 -4.67
N SER A 351 -5.53 7.89 -3.37
CA SER A 351 -5.66 8.89 -2.31
C SER A 351 -4.32 9.32 -1.69
N ASP A 352 -3.18 9.03 -2.30
CA ASP A 352 -1.87 9.33 -1.70
C ASP A 352 -1.68 10.85 -1.41
N PRO A 353 -1.24 11.26 -0.21
CA PRO A 353 -0.96 12.66 0.09
C PRO A 353 0.15 13.30 -0.77
N ILE A 354 1.10 12.49 -1.27
CA ILE A 354 2.22 12.94 -2.12
C ILE A 354 2.57 11.90 -3.20
N LYS A 355 3.25 12.34 -4.27
CA LYS A 355 3.95 11.45 -5.20
C LYS A 355 4.91 10.54 -4.41
N ASN A 356 4.88 9.23 -4.64
CA ASN A 356 5.74 8.29 -3.93
C ASN A 356 6.17 7.09 -4.78
N GLY A 357 7.30 6.48 -4.40
CA GLY A 357 7.75 5.20 -4.94
C GLY A 357 7.10 4.01 -4.22
N VAL A 358 7.10 4.06 -2.89
CA VAL A 358 6.42 3.12 -1.97
C VAL A 358 5.78 3.95 -0.85
N ILE A 359 4.53 3.62 -0.50
CA ILE A 359 3.83 4.19 0.67
C ILE A 359 3.61 3.12 1.74
N ILE A 360 3.82 3.50 3.02
CA ILE A 360 3.45 2.69 4.18
C ILE A 360 2.60 3.56 5.11
N TYR A 361 1.32 3.25 5.23
CA TYR A 361 0.35 4.12 5.89
C TYR A 361 -0.69 3.35 6.72
N GLN A 362 -1.70 4.05 7.23
CA GLN A 362 -2.91 3.48 7.85
C GLN A 362 -4.08 4.40 7.49
N SER A 363 -5.13 3.90 6.86
CA SER A 363 -6.35 4.66 6.65
C SER A 363 -7.32 4.50 7.84
N THR A 364 -8.46 5.19 7.74
CA THR A 364 -9.60 5.08 8.65
C THR A 364 -10.70 4.13 8.16
N SER A 365 -10.47 3.32 7.11
CA SER A 365 -11.47 2.37 6.60
C SER A 365 -11.70 1.16 7.52
N GLY A 366 -10.65 0.74 8.22
CA GLY A 366 -10.64 -0.47 9.06
C GLY A 366 -10.28 -1.77 8.32
N ASP A 367 -9.91 -1.73 7.03
CA ASP A 367 -9.63 -2.96 6.26
C ASP A 367 -8.29 -3.63 6.60
N ALA A 368 -7.39 -2.89 7.25
CA ALA A 368 -6.04 -3.33 7.60
C ALA A 368 -5.85 -3.50 9.11
N GLU A 369 -5.09 -4.53 9.50
CA GLU A 369 -4.74 -4.77 10.91
C GLU A 369 -4.08 -3.55 11.57
N THR A 370 -4.55 -3.24 12.79
CA THR A 370 -4.12 -2.09 13.60
C THR A 370 -3.32 -2.48 14.85
N VAL A 371 -3.17 -3.79 15.12
CA VAL A 371 -2.57 -4.33 16.36
C VAL A 371 -1.20 -3.72 16.66
N SER A 372 -1.10 -3.02 17.79
CA SER A 372 0.00 -2.09 18.10
C SER A 372 1.39 -2.73 18.25
N SER A 373 1.47 -4.05 18.42
CA SER A 373 2.73 -4.82 18.49
C SER A 373 3.33 -5.14 17.11
N GLN A 374 2.58 -4.93 16.02
CA GLN A 374 3.01 -5.19 14.65
C GLN A 374 3.37 -3.90 13.90
N LEU A 375 4.01 -4.03 12.73
CA LEU A 375 4.52 -2.92 11.89
C LEU A 375 4.11 -3.13 10.43
N GLY A 376 3.94 -2.04 9.68
CA GLY A 376 4.02 -2.11 8.22
C GLY A 376 5.45 -2.48 7.80
N ASP A 377 5.63 -3.50 6.98
CA ASP A 377 6.91 -4.19 6.79
C ASP A 377 7.26 -4.35 5.30
N PHE A 378 8.19 -3.53 4.82
CA PHE A 378 8.69 -3.62 3.45
C PHE A 378 10.15 -4.10 3.40
N GLU A 379 10.40 -5.23 2.73
CA GLU A 379 11.75 -5.73 2.51
C GLU A 379 12.08 -5.88 1.03
N ALA A 380 13.31 -5.58 0.64
CA ALA A 380 13.77 -5.86 -0.72
C ALA A 380 15.22 -6.35 -0.77
N VAL A 381 15.44 -7.51 -1.41
CA VAL A 381 16.72 -8.22 -1.43
C VAL A 381 17.15 -8.58 -2.85
N ASN A 382 18.38 -8.21 -3.23
CA ASN A 382 18.92 -8.43 -4.59
C ASN A 382 18.04 -7.84 -5.72
N SER A 383 17.23 -6.82 -5.42
CA SER A 383 16.18 -6.31 -6.31
C SER A 383 16.55 -4.97 -6.96
N THR A 384 15.72 -4.51 -7.90
CA THR A 384 15.71 -3.12 -8.39
C THR A 384 14.32 -2.53 -8.18
N LEU A 385 14.27 -1.34 -7.59
CA LEU A 385 13.05 -0.54 -7.43
C LEU A 385 13.27 0.79 -8.17
N LYS A 386 12.49 1.02 -9.23
CA LYS A 386 12.59 2.22 -10.08
C LYS A 386 11.33 3.09 -9.96
N SER A 387 11.50 4.40 -9.83
CA SER A 387 10.40 5.36 -9.92
C SER A 387 10.80 6.55 -10.79
N THR A 388 9.86 7.08 -11.58
CA THR A 388 10.07 8.26 -12.43
C THR A 388 9.45 9.53 -11.85
N ILE A 389 9.08 9.52 -10.56
CA ILE A 389 8.55 10.72 -9.90
C ILE A 389 9.59 11.86 -9.91
N SER A 390 9.13 13.09 -10.17
CA SER A 390 9.93 14.33 -10.22
C SER A 390 10.00 15.07 -8.88
N GLY A 391 9.32 14.56 -7.86
CA GLY A 391 9.30 15.08 -6.49
C GLY A 391 8.56 14.13 -5.56
N GLY A 392 8.43 14.51 -4.28
CA GLY A 392 7.92 13.61 -3.24
C GLY A 392 9.01 12.70 -2.70
N ALA A 393 8.72 11.42 -2.42
CA ALA A 393 9.67 10.51 -1.79
C ALA A 393 9.67 9.08 -2.35
N MET A 394 10.84 8.44 -2.41
CA MET A 394 10.95 7.03 -2.77
C MET A 394 10.26 6.13 -1.73
N PHE A 395 10.34 6.48 -0.44
CA PHE A 395 9.56 5.89 0.64
C PHE A 395 8.81 6.97 1.41
N TYR A 396 7.47 6.92 1.41
CA TYR A 396 6.61 7.80 2.22
C TYR A 396 5.97 7.01 3.36
N VAL A 397 6.01 7.56 4.59
CA VAL A 397 5.42 6.94 5.78
C VAL A 397 4.58 7.94 6.56
N THR A 398 3.30 7.61 6.82
CA THR A 398 2.37 8.47 7.57
C THR A 398 1.38 7.63 8.39
N ASN A 399 0.88 8.17 9.50
CA ASN A 399 -0.13 7.55 10.37
C ASN A 399 0.18 6.11 10.89
N THR A 400 1.40 5.60 10.77
CA THR A 400 1.73 4.21 11.13
C THR A 400 3.17 4.03 11.61
N ASN A 401 3.39 2.90 12.29
CA ASN A 401 4.71 2.39 12.67
C ASN A 401 5.16 1.39 11.61
N ALA A 402 6.38 1.53 11.09
CA ALA A 402 6.89 0.76 9.96
C ALA A 402 8.35 0.28 10.13
N LYS A 403 8.70 -0.82 9.46
CA LYS A 403 10.07 -1.23 9.17
C LYS A 403 10.30 -1.29 7.66
N VAL A 404 11.48 -0.85 7.23
CA VAL A 404 11.97 -1.00 5.85
C VAL A 404 13.37 -1.60 5.91
N VAL A 405 13.58 -2.75 5.26
CA VAL A 405 14.90 -3.42 5.25
C VAL A 405 15.34 -3.75 3.83
N LEU A 406 16.38 -3.07 3.36
CA LEU A 406 16.88 -3.22 1.99
C LEU A 406 18.27 -3.86 2.01
N LYS A 407 18.47 -4.96 1.27
CA LYS A 407 19.77 -5.67 1.16
C LYS A 407 20.19 -5.82 -0.31
N LYS A 408 21.33 -5.25 -0.71
CA LYS A 408 21.84 -5.29 -2.10
C LYS A 408 20.76 -4.97 -3.17
N THR A 409 19.99 -3.91 -2.95
CA THR A 409 18.84 -3.54 -3.81
C THR A 409 19.06 -2.16 -4.41
N LYS A 410 19.07 -2.08 -5.75
CA LYS A 410 19.22 -0.81 -6.48
C LYS A 410 17.93 0.00 -6.33
N LEU A 411 18.06 1.23 -5.84
CA LEU A 411 17.04 2.26 -5.99
C LEU A 411 17.39 3.12 -7.22
N ASP A 412 16.41 3.37 -8.08
CA ASP A 412 16.59 4.05 -9.37
C ASP A 412 15.52 5.14 -9.54
N PHE A 413 15.79 6.32 -8.99
CA PHE A 413 14.88 7.47 -8.96
C PHE A 413 15.67 8.79 -8.94
N ASP A 414 15.02 9.92 -9.18
CA ASP A 414 15.69 11.23 -9.16
C ASP A 414 16.00 11.72 -7.74
N SER A 415 17.05 11.13 -7.15
CA SER A 415 17.55 11.47 -5.82
C SER A 415 18.12 12.89 -5.64
N ALA A 416 18.01 13.77 -6.65
CA ALA A 416 18.27 15.20 -6.50
C ALA A 416 17.02 15.99 -6.10
N ASN A 417 15.85 15.63 -6.66
CA ASN A 417 14.56 16.31 -6.45
C ASN A 417 13.56 15.51 -5.59
N VAL A 418 13.82 14.22 -5.39
CA VAL A 418 12.98 13.28 -4.63
C VAL A 418 13.72 12.85 -3.36
N ASP A 419 13.02 12.83 -2.23
CA ASP A 419 13.58 12.33 -0.97
C ASP A 419 13.76 10.81 -1.01
N LEU A 420 14.77 10.30 -0.30
CA LEU A 420 14.89 8.88 0.00
C LEU A 420 13.76 8.43 0.93
N ILE A 421 13.50 9.22 1.97
CA ILE A 421 12.46 9.01 2.97
C ILE A 421 11.76 10.34 3.24
N ASN A 422 10.42 10.34 3.21
CA ASN A 422 9.61 11.32 3.89
C ASN A 422 8.76 10.61 4.95
N ALA A 423 8.89 11.01 6.21
CA ALA A 423 8.07 10.51 7.31
C ALA A 423 7.35 11.68 7.98
N GLY A 424 6.03 11.77 7.83
CA GLY A 424 5.28 12.96 8.21
C GLY A 424 3.83 12.69 8.58
N GLY A 425 3.24 13.64 9.31
CA GLY A 425 1.79 13.79 9.35
C GLY A 425 1.22 14.09 7.96
N ASN A 426 -0.08 13.88 7.81
CA ASN A 426 -0.84 14.27 6.62
C ASN A 426 -2.03 15.15 7.03
N ASN A 427 -2.58 15.89 6.06
CA ASN A 427 -3.81 16.69 6.23
C ASN A 427 -4.87 16.24 5.20
N SER A 428 -4.87 14.94 4.83
CA SER A 428 -5.57 14.43 3.64
C SER A 428 -6.33 13.15 3.98
N ASN A 429 -7.51 12.96 3.36
CA ASN A 429 -8.32 11.73 3.46
C ASN A 429 -8.71 11.30 4.89
N ASN A 430 -8.54 12.17 5.89
CA ASN A 430 -8.77 11.88 7.31
C ASN A 430 -7.98 10.66 7.83
N TRP A 431 -6.74 10.47 7.35
CA TRP A 431 -5.86 9.39 7.80
C TRP A 431 -5.24 9.72 9.17
N GLY A 432 -5.99 9.38 10.21
CA GLY A 432 -5.67 9.64 11.61
C GLY A 432 -5.95 11.08 12.04
N SER A 433 -5.71 11.37 13.32
CA SER A 433 -5.88 12.72 13.87
C SER A 433 -4.70 13.61 13.48
N ARG A 434 -4.99 14.76 12.87
CA ARG A 434 -4.00 15.83 12.58
C ARG A 434 -3.15 16.12 13.82
N GLY A 435 -1.83 16.18 13.65
CA GLY A 435 -0.88 16.40 14.76
C GLY A 435 -0.51 15.14 15.56
N ASN A 436 -1.20 14.01 15.36
CA ASN A 436 -0.89 12.72 15.99
C ASN A 436 -0.67 11.59 14.95
N ASN A 437 -0.92 11.86 13.67
CA ASN A 437 -0.81 10.94 12.53
C ASN A 437 0.59 10.89 11.89
N GLY A 438 1.67 11.03 12.69
CA GLY A 438 3.04 10.94 12.21
C GLY A 438 3.48 9.52 11.82
N GLY A 439 4.44 9.41 10.91
CA GLY A 439 5.07 8.15 10.53
C GLY A 439 6.23 7.76 11.46
N LYS A 440 6.32 6.50 11.90
CA LYS A 440 7.39 6.02 12.81
C LYS A 440 8.16 4.87 12.17
N LEU A 441 9.27 5.18 11.50
CA LEU A 441 9.99 4.28 10.60
C LEU A 441 11.33 3.81 11.19
N THR A 442 11.58 2.50 11.21
CA THR A 442 12.94 1.93 11.27
C THR A 442 13.38 1.56 9.85
N PHE A 443 14.38 2.26 9.30
CA PHE A 443 14.90 2.00 7.95
C PHE A 443 16.32 1.43 8.02
N THR A 444 16.58 0.29 7.39
CA THR A 444 17.87 -0.40 7.45
C THR A 444 18.43 -0.70 6.06
N GLY A 445 19.61 -0.15 5.76
CA GLY A 445 20.44 -0.58 4.64
C GLY A 445 21.42 -1.67 5.07
N VAL A 446 21.50 -2.75 4.29
CA VAL A 446 22.43 -3.88 4.49
C VAL A 446 23.25 -4.09 3.21
N SER A 447 24.51 -3.70 3.21
CA SER A 447 25.36 -3.67 2.01
C SER A 447 24.72 -2.88 0.86
N GLN A 448 24.35 -1.63 1.14
CA GLN A 448 23.59 -0.78 0.22
C GLN A 448 24.32 0.46 -0.29
N VAL A 449 23.83 1.00 -1.41
CA VAL A 449 24.12 2.36 -1.86
C VAL A 449 22.79 3.13 -1.92
N LEU A 450 22.56 3.97 -0.91
CA LEU A 450 21.37 4.80 -0.77
C LEU A 450 21.70 6.24 -1.21
N LYS A 451 20.78 6.89 -1.91
CA LYS A 451 20.89 8.30 -2.32
C LYS A 451 19.57 9.03 -2.05
N GLY A 452 19.64 10.35 -1.88
CA GLY A 452 18.48 11.20 -1.61
C GLY A 452 18.45 11.68 -0.17
N ASN A 453 17.68 12.75 0.09
CA ASN A 453 17.58 13.35 1.42
C ASN A 453 16.56 12.61 2.30
N ILE A 454 16.53 12.95 3.59
CA ILE A 454 15.53 12.45 4.53
C ILE A 454 14.79 13.64 5.15
N THR A 455 13.49 13.72 4.90
CA THR A 455 12.59 14.68 5.53
C THR A 455 11.77 13.96 6.61
N VAL A 456 11.73 14.52 7.81
CA VAL A 456 10.88 14.00 8.89
C VAL A 456 10.25 15.16 9.66
N ASP A 457 8.94 15.11 9.89
CA ASP A 457 8.28 16.14 10.71
C ASP A 457 8.40 15.85 12.21
N THR A 458 8.15 16.86 13.06
CA THR A 458 8.34 16.73 14.51
C THR A 458 7.46 15.67 15.15
N ILE A 459 6.26 15.38 14.64
CA ILE A 459 5.36 14.36 15.21
C ILE A 459 5.76 12.92 14.80
N SER A 460 6.58 12.80 13.77
CA SER A 460 7.09 11.56 13.19
C SER A 460 8.43 11.13 13.83
N SER A 461 8.94 9.96 13.42
CA SER A 461 10.31 9.56 13.72
C SER A 461 10.92 8.63 12.66
N VAL A 462 12.22 8.81 12.40
CA VAL A 462 13.04 7.93 11.55
C VAL A 462 14.25 7.45 12.33
N ASN A 463 14.41 6.12 12.41
CA ASN A 463 15.57 5.45 12.97
C ASN A 463 16.32 4.74 11.83
N LEU A 464 17.33 5.42 11.28
CA LEU A 464 18.10 4.98 10.13
C LEU A 464 19.29 4.12 10.56
N TYR A 465 19.48 2.96 9.93
CA TYR A 465 20.62 2.06 10.14
C TYR A 465 21.40 1.85 8.84
N LEU A 466 22.66 2.24 8.83
CA LEU A 466 23.63 1.94 7.77
C LEU A 466 24.51 0.78 8.26
N THR A 467 24.34 -0.40 7.66
CA THR A 467 25.03 -1.63 8.11
C THR A 467 25.75 -2.39 6.98
N LYS A 468 26.80 -3.13 7.34
CA LYS A 468 27.52 -4.10 6.51
C LYS A 468 27.99 -3.51 5.16
N ASN A 469 28.83 -2.47 5.22
CA ASN A 469 29.28 -1.67 4.08
C ASN A 469 28.16 -0.90 3.36
N THR A 470 27.21 -0.33 4.11
CA THR A 470 26.21 0.56 3.51
C THR A 470 26.76 1.98 3.37
N THR A 471 26.54 2.60 2.22
CA THR A 471 26.72 4.04 2.02
C THR A 471 25.36 4.72 1.87
N TRP A 472 25.14 5.82 2.58
CA TRP A 472 24.07 6.80 2.27
C TRP A 472 24.70 8.12 1.81
N THR A 473 24.24 8.65 0.68
CA THR A 473 24.59 9.97 0.18
C THR A 473 23.37 10.89 0.23
N GLY A 474 23.40 11.87 1.13
CA GLY A 474 22.29 12.80 1.33
C GLY A 474 22.44 13.70 2.55
N SER A 475 21.46 14.58 2.72
CA SER A 475 21.27 15.43 3.90
C SER A 475 19.91 15.14 4.54
N ALA A 476 19.64 15.69 5.73
CA ALA A 476 18.35 15.52 6.38
C ALA A 476 17.77 16.83 6.94
N LYS A 477 16.44 16.87 6.98
CA LYS A 477 15.63 17.99 7.44
C LYS A 477 14.64 17.47 8.50
N ILE A 478 14.63 18.14 9.66
CA ILE A 478 13.54 17.98 10.64
C ILE A 478 12.62 19.19 10.46
N GLU A 479 11.34 18.95 10.20
CA GLU A 479 10.34 19.99 9.95
C GLU A 479 9.40 20.17 11.14
N THR A 480 9.12 21.40 11.56
CA THR A 480 8.14 21.67 12.61
C THR A 480 6.73 21.42 12.09
N ASN A 481 6.09 20.33 12.51
CA ASN A 481 4.65 20.16 12.37
C ASN A 481 3.96 21.13 13.34
N SER A 482 3.21 22.10 12.82
CA SER A 482 2.54 23.14 13.60
C SER A 482 1.31 22.66 14.37
N SER A 483 0.89 21.40 14.18
CA SER A 483 -0.39 20.86 14.68
C SER A 483 -0.23 19.85 15.81
N GLY A 484 1.00 19.52 16.24
CA GLY A 484 1.24 18.51 17.27
C GLY A 484 2.61 18.60 17.92
N SER A 485 2.73 18.02 19.12
CA SER A 485 3.95 18.03 19.93
C SER A 485 5.06 17.16 19.31
N SER A 486 6.31 17.61 19.43
CA SER A 486 7.45 16.84 18.92
C SER A 486 7.55 15.47 19.60
N SER A 487 7.73 14.43 18.78
CA SER A 487 8.36 13.19 19.21
C SER A 487 9.74 13.51 19.80
N GLY A 488 10.17 12.75 20.81
CA GLY A 488 11.45 13.01 21.49
C GLY A 488 12.71 12.72 20.67
N ALA A 489 12.56 12.14 19.47
CA ALA A 489 13.65 11.81 18.56
C ALA A 489 13.18 11.70 17.09
N PRO A 490 12.85 12.80 16.41
CA PRO A 490 12.39 12.76 15.01
C PRO A 490 13.42 12.12 14.08
N LEU A 491 14.73 12.29 14.31
CA LEU A 491 15.76 11.64 13.50
C LEU A 491 16.89 11.04 14.33
N THR A 492 17.07 9.73 14.24
CA THR A 492 18.23 9.00 14.77
C THR A 492 18.97 8.33 13.62
N VAL A 493 20.27 8.61 13.48
CA VAL A 493 21.14 8.01 12.46
C VAL A 493 22.13 7.07 13.14
N ASN A 494 22.21 5.83 12.66
CA ASN A 494 23.10 4.78 13.14
C ASN A 494 24.05 4.36 11.99
N VAL A 495 25.35 4.43 12.21
CA VAL A 495 26.37 4.06 11.23
C VAL A 495 27.32 3.03 11.86
N ASP A 496 27.29 1.80 11.35
CA ASP A 496 28.21 0.75 11.81
C ASP A 496 29.66 1.01 11.37
N LYS A 497 30.61 0.31 12.00
CA LYS A 497 32.05 0.46 11.77
C LYS A 497 32.54 0.18 10.34
N THR A 498 31.67 -0.33 9.48
CA THR A 498 31.95 -0.63 8.06
C THR A 498 31.25 0.33 7.09
N SER A 499 30.35 1.17 7.60
CA SER A 499 29.40 1.94 6.80
C SER A 499 29.77 3.42 6.70
N LYS A 500 29.16 4.12 5.74
CA LYS A 500 29.51 5.48 5.32
C LYS A 500 28.27 6.37 5.22
N TRP A 501 28.35 7.58 5.75
CA TRP A 501 27.46 8.69 5.39
C TRP A 501 28.28 9.72 4.60
N VAL A 502 27.84 10.00 3.37
CA VAL A 502 28.28 11.12 2.55
C VAL A 502 27.28 12.26 2.76
N VAL A 503 27.67 13.23 3.59
CA VAL A 503 26.89 14.40 3.95
C VAL A 503 26.95 15.41 2.79
N THR A 504 25.82 15.72 2.16
CA THR A 504 25.78 16.58 0.97
C THR A 504 25.59 18.08 1.29
N LYS A 505 25.05 18.41 2.46
CA LYS A 505 24.76 19.77 2.94
C LYS A 505 24.85 19.82 4.48
N ASN A 506 24.97 21.01 5.04
CA ASN A 506 24.78 21.22 6.49
C ASN A 506 23.43 20.64 6.94
N THR A 507 23.43 19.83 7.99
CA THR A 507 22.30 18.97 8.35
C THR A 507 22.12 18.87 9.87
N SER A 508 20.89 18.66 10.32
CA SER A 508 20.57 18.47 11.74
C SER A 508 19.91 17.11 11.97
N VAL A 509 20.30 16.41 13.03
CA VAL A 509 19.73 15.13 13.48
C VAL A 509 19.49 15.19 14.99
N THR A 510 18.55 14.42 15.53
CA THR A 510 18.35 14.37 16.98
C THR A 510 19.41 13.51 17.65
N ASN A 511 19.66 12.30 17.13
CA ASN A 511 20.69 11.41 17.67
C ASN A 511 21.62 10.88 16.57
N LEU A 512 22.90 10.67 16.91
CA LEU A 512 23.90 10.10 16.02
C LEU A 512 24.72 9.03 16.74
N ASN A 513 24.57 7.79 16.30
CA ASN A 513 25.28 6.62 16.81
C ASN A 513 26.30 6.18 15.74
N ALA A 514 27.58 6.45 15.94
CA ALA A 514 28.64 6.20 14.95
C ALA A 514 29.76 5.35 15.56
N GLU A 515 29.88 4.09 15.15
CA GLU A 515 30.89 3.18 15.72
C GLU A 515 32.33 3.57 15.35
N LYS A 516 33.32 3.11 16.12
CA LYS A 516 34.74 3.29 15.78
C LYS A 516 35.08 2.60 14.45
N GLY A 517 35.19 3.40 13.38
CA GLY A 517 35.42 2.95 12.00
C GLY A 517 34.38 3.50 11.01
N ALA A 518 33.21 3.94 11.49
CA ALA A 518 32.17 4.57 10.69
C ALA A 518 32.69 5.85 10.00
N LYS A 519 32.38 6.01 8.71
CA LYS A 519 32.89 7.13 7.90
C LYS A 519 31.82 8.19 7.67
N ILE A 520 31.91 9.32 8.36
CA ILE A 520 31.02 10.48 8.14
C ILE A 520 31.86 11.58 7.46
N VAL A 521 31.64 11.74 6.16
CA VAL A 521 32.47 12.56 5.25
C VAL A 521 31.59 13.34 4.28
N ASP A 522 32.14 14.32 3.57
CA ASP A 522 31.44 15.00 2.48
C ASP A 522 31.57 14.28 1.13
N SER A 523 31.02 14.88 0.08
CA SER A 523 31.12 14.41 -1.31
C SER A 523 32.57 14.26 -1.82
N ASN A 524 33.51 15.05 -1.28
CA ASN A 524 34.94 15.01 -1.61
C ASN A 524 35.71 14.02 -0.72
N GLY A 525 35.06 13.41 0.26
CA GLY A 525 35.67 12.50 1.23
C GLY A 525 36.36 13.18 2.41
N LYS A 526 36.26 14.51 2.58
CA LYS A 526 36.78 15.22 3.76
C LYS A 526 35.96 14.83 5.00
N THR A 527 36.59 14.74 6.17
CA THR A 527 35.90 14.41 7.43
C THR A 527 34.96 15.55 7.83
N VAL A 528 33.72 15.21 8.17
CA VAL A 528 32.68 16.20 8.53
C VAL A 528 32.79 16.60 10.00
N THR A 529 32.60 17.89 10.28
CA THR A 529 32.58 18.40 11.66
C THR A 529 31.25 18.03 12.31
N ILE A 530 31.29 17.37 13.48
CA ILE A 530 30.10 16.97 14.24
C ILE A 530 30.00 17.85 15.47
N LYS A 531 28.93 18.65 15.57
CA LYS A 531 28.59 19.48 16.73
C LYS A 531 27.46 18.82 17.51
N VAL A 532 27.64 18.60 18.80
CA VAL A 532 26.65 18.00 19.70
C VAL A 532 26.30 19.05 20.75
N ASN A 533 25.04 19.50 20.77
CA ASN A 533 24.52 20.52 21.69
C ASN A 533 25.45 21.76 21.73
N GLY A 534 25.74 22.30 20.54
CA GLY A 534 26.63 23.44 20.31
C GLY A 534 28.14 23.13 20.34
N LYS A 535 28.58 22.07 21.02
CA LYS A 535 30.01 21.75 21.23
C LYS A 535 30.55 20.81 20.15
N THR A 536 31.72 21.11 19.59
CA THR A 536 32.39 20.23 18.61
C THR A 536 32.80 18.91 19.27
N LYS A 537 32.21 17.79 18.81
CA LYS A 537 32.50 16.43 19.29
C LYS A 537 33.49 15.70 18.37
N VAL A 538 33.44 15.97 17.07
CA VAL A 538 34.44 15.54 16.07
C VAL A 538 34.83 16.77 15.26
N LYS A 539 36.12 17.11 15.25
CA LYS A 539 36.66 18.19 14.40
C LYS A 539 36.94 17.61 13.02
N GLY A 540 36.22 18.09 12.02
CA GLY A 540 36.43 17.75 10.61
C GLY A 540 37.34 18.74 9.89
N ASN A 541 37.57 18.48 8.61
CA ASN A 541 38.18 19.39 7.65
C ASN A 541 37.26 19.68 6.45
N SER A 542 36.02 19.18 6.47
CA SER A 542 34.96 19.53 5.53
C SER A 542 34.31 20.88 5.86
N ASP A 543 33.83 21.53 4.82
CA ASP A 543 33.07 22.78 4.83
C ASP A 543 31.59 22.58 5.22
N VAL A 544 31.11 21.31 5.29
CA VAL A 544 29.80 20.96 5.87
C VAL A 544 29.93 20.32 7.26
N ALA A 545 28.86 20.45 8.05
CA ALA A 545 28.76 19.97 9.42
C ALA A 545 27.44 19.21 9.68
N VAL A 546 27.51 18.26 10.62
CA VAL A 546 26.33 17.63 11.25
C VAL A 546 26.12 18.25 12.62
N THR A 547 24.92 18.80 12.85
CA THR A 547 24.44 19.18 14.19
C THR A 547 23.64 18.04 14.79
N VAL A 548 23.92 17.71 16.04
CA VAL A 548 23.21 16.71 16.85
C VAL A 548 22.58 17.43 18.04
N THR A 549 21.25 17.41 18.15
CA THR A 549 20.49 18.16 19.18
C THR A 549 20.12 17.34 20.43
N GLY A 550 20.41 16.04 20.41
CA GLY A 550 20.19 15.10 21.50
C GLY A 550 21.48 14.37 21.88
N LYS A 551 21.58 13.08 21.55
CA LYS A 551 22.67 12.18 21.98
C LYS A 551 23.62 11.80 20.85
N TYR A 552 24.91 11.79 21.15
CA TYR A 552 25.96 11.20 20.31
C TYR A 552 26.53 9.96 21.01
N SER A 553 26.71 8.85 20.29
CA SER A 553 27.18 7.57 20.82
C SER A 553 28.19 6.89 19.90
N ASN A 554 29.06 6.06 20.47
CA ASN A 554 29.98 5.18 19.72
C ASN A 554 29.46 3.74 19.58
N THR A 555 28.19 3.49 19.90
CA THR A 555 27.56 2.15 19.86
C THR A 555 26.26 2.18 19.07
N VAL A 556 26.17 1.33 18.04
CA VAL A 556 24.92 1.05 17.33
C VAL A 556 24.22 -0.16 17.98
N LYS A 557 22.90 -0.07 18.17
CA LYS A 557 22.08 -1.17 18.69
C LYS A 557 20.97 -1.49 17.69
N THR A 558 21.05 -2.67 17.09
CA THR A 558 20.04 -3.22 16.17
C THR A 558 18.95 -4.00 16.93
N SER A 559 17.85 -4.31 16.24
CA SER A 559 16.75 -5.13 16.75
C SER A 559 16.20 -6.05 15.65
N SER A 560 15.14 -6.80 15.96
CA SER A 560 14.35 -7.53 14.95
C SER A 560 13.76 -6.60 13.88
N GLN A 561 13.43 -5.35 14.23
CA GLN A 561 12.88 -4.36 13.30
C GLN A 561 13.91 -3.85 12.29
N SER A 562 15.21 -4.00 12.58
CA SER A 562 16.32 -3.68 11.67
C SER A 562 16.93 -4.93 11.00
N SER A 563 16.14 -6.01 10.84
CA SER A 563 16.62 -7.33 10.41
C SER A 563 15.75 -7.96 9.32
N LEU A 564 16.36 -8.84 8.53
CA LEU A 564 15.71 -9.78 7.61
C LEU A 564 14.55 -10.54 8.27
N SER A 565 13.33 -10.53 7.71
CA SER A 565 12.28 -11.48 8.05
C SER A 565 12.71 -12.90 7.72
N THR A 566 12.47 -13.82 8.65
CA THR A 566 12.72 -15.26 8.47
C THR A 566 11.46 -16.05 8.13
N ARG A 567 10.26 -15.49 8.39
CA ARG A 567 8.97 -16.11 8.04
C ARG A 567 8.67 -15.91 6.55
N VAL A 568 8.62 -17.00 5.80
CA VAL A 568 8.09 -17.04 4.43
C VAL A 568 7.14 -18.23 4.26
N LEU A 569 6.20 -18.16 3.31
CA LEU A 569 5.22 -19.21 3.05
C LEU A 569 5.91 -20.46 2.47
N SER A 570 5.63 -21.64 3.04
CA SER A 570 6.14 -22.90 2.45
C SER A 570 5.44 -23.18 1.12
N ARG A 571 6.26 -23.33 0.08
CA ARG A 571 5.79 -23.58 -1.29
C ARG A 571 5.79 -25.07 -1.66
N GLU A 572 6.13 -25.97 -0.73
CA GLU A 572 6.24 -27.42 -0.97
C GLU A 572 4.98 -28.04 -1.61
N THR A 573 3.79 -27.62 -1.16
CA THR A 573 2.51 -28.11 -1.74
C THR A 573 2.34 -27.65 -3.19
N PHE A 574 2.77 -26.43 -3.52
CA PHE A 574 2.74 -25.89 -4.88
C PHE A 574 3.78 -26.60 -5.77
N ASP A 575 5.01 -26.70 -5.29
CA ASP A 575 6.15 -27.32 -5.97
C ASP A 575 5.88 -28.80 -6.28
N LYS A 576 5.36 -29.56 -5.30
CA LYS A 576 4.91 -30.95 -5.48
C LYS A 576 3.72 -31.08 -6.45
N LYS A 577 2.78 -30.13 -6.45
CA LYS A 577 1.60 -30.15 -7.33
C LYS A 577 1.95 -29.93 -8.80
N TYR A 578 2.93 -29.06 -9.08
CA TYR A 578 3.30 -28.67 -10.44
C TYR A 578 4.64 -29.24 -10.94
N ASN A 579 5.34 -30.04 -10.11
CA ASN A 579 6.68 -30.57 -10.36
C ASN A 579 7.68 -29.46 -10.72
N VAL A 580 7.77 -28.46 -9.84
CA VAL A 580 8.68 -27.31 -9.96
C VAL A 580 9.44 -27.12 -8.64
N LYS A 581 10.43 -26.23 -8.64
CA LYS A 581 11.13 -25.76 -7.43
C LYS A 581 11.04 -24.24 -7.44
N THR A 582 10.31 -23.66 -6.49
CA THR A 582 10.04 -22.21 -6.44
C THR A 582 10.29 -21.60 -5.06
N THR A 583 11.03 -22.29 -4.18
CA THR A 583 11.44 -21.85 -2.83
C THR A 583 11.83 -20.37 -2.79
N PHE A 584 11.16 -19.59 -1.93
CA PHE A 584 11.29 -18.14 -1.90
C PHE A 584 12.73 -17.68 -1.60
N GLY A 585 13.16 -16.63 -2.31
CA GLY A 585 14.51 -16.07 -2.25
C GLY A 585 15.54 -16.80 -3.11
N THR A 586 15.20 -17.95 -3.71
CA THR A 586 16.11 -18.78 -4.52
C THR A 586 15.90 -18.65 -6.03
N ASN A 587 14.78 -18.06 -6.47
CA ASN A 587 14.49 -17.87 -7.88
C ASN A 587 15.40 -16.77 -8.49
N LYS A 588 15.49 -16.71 -9.83
CA LYS A 588 16.27 -15.69 -10.55
C LYS A 588 15.42 -15.03 -11.62
N LEU A 589 15.51 -13.69 -11.72
CA LEU A 589 14.82 -12.93 -12.75
C LEU A 589 15.27 -13.34 -14.16
N SER A 590 14.31 -13.34 -15.10
CA SER A 590 14.48 -13.72 -16.52
C SER A 590 13.91 -12.68 -17.48
#